data_AF-A0A951QBA8-F1
#
_entry.id   AF-A0A951QBA8-F1
#
_cell.length_a   1.000
_cell.length_b   1.000
_cell.length_c   1.000
_cell.angle_alpha   90.00
_cell.angle_beta   90.00
_cell.angle_gamma   90.00
#
_symmetry.space_group_name_H-M   'P 1'
#
loop_
_entity.id
_entity.type
_entity.pdbx_description
1 polymer ?
#
loop_
_entity_poly.entity_id
_entity_poly.type
_entity_poly.pdbx_seq_one_letter_code
_entity_poly.pdbx_strand_id
1 'polypeptide(L)'
;MEPLHPCPCCGYFTFTAAPPYTLQFCEICFWEDGGEQSLSSLRYAQRNFLTLGACDPVFRHDVRLPDVSDRRVEQWQPLDTLKLPAQPLCNPLPQHLTALFEVVESHSTKQM
;
A
#
# COMPACT_ATOMS: atom_id res chain seq x y z
N MET A 1 -5.70 17.72 19.55
CA MET A 1 -6.22 16.52 18.84
C MET A 1 -5.40 16.42 17.58
N GLU A 2 -4.67 15.32 17.42
CA GLU A 2 -3.83 15.11 16.23
C GLU A 2 -4.71 15.06 14.96
N PRO A 3 -4.22 15.57 13.81
CA PRO A 3 -4.98 15.54 12.57
C PRO A 3 -5.14 14.11 12.06
N LEU A 4 -6.28 13.82 11.42
CA LEU A 4 -6.46 12.56 10.71
C LEU A 4 -5.56 12.50 9.47
N HIS A 5 -5.20 11.28 9.05
CA HIS A 5 -4.37 10.99 7.90
C HIS A 5 -5.16 10.24 6.81
N PRO A 6 -4.83 10.45 5.52
CA PRO A 6 -5.61 9.92 4.42
C PRO A 6 -5.38 8.43 4.22
N CYS A 7 -6.45 7.69 3.96
CA CYS A 7 -6.39 6.31 3.49
C CYS A 7 -5.84 6.27 2.06
N PRO A 8 -4.81 5.47 1.76
CA PRO A 8 -4.25 5.38 0.41
C PRO A 8 -5.23 4.77 -0.60
N CYS A 9 -6.19 3.96 -0.14
CA CYS A 9 -7.20 3.31 -0.98
C CYS A 9 -8.32 4.25 -1.44
N CYS A 10 -8.87 5.09 -0.56
CA CYS A 10 -10.04 5.92 -0.91
C CYS A 10 -9.77 7.43 -0.88
N GLY A 11 -8.68 7.87 -0.24
CA GLY A 11 -8.30 9.27 -0.10
C GLY A 11 -9.01 10.04 1.01
N TYR A 12 -9.88 9.39 1.78
CA TYR A 12 -10.53 10.01 2.93
C TYR A 12 -9.62 10.00 4.16
N PHE A 13 -9.71 11.05 4.97
CA PHE A 13 -8.93 11.17 6.20
C PHE A 13 -9.61 10.36 7.32
N THR A 14 -9.13 9.14 7.55
CA THR A 14 -9.73 8.19 8.52
C THR A 14 -8.75 7.67 9.56
N PHE A 15 -7.45 7.79 9.34
CA PHE A 15 -6.44 7.23 10.23
C PHE A 15 -6.03 8.25 11.29
N THR A 16 -5.83 7.81 12.52
CA THR A 16 -5.38 8.69 13.63
C THR A 16 -3.86 8.77 13.72
N ALA A 17 -3.14 7.94 12.95
CA ALA A 17 -1.70 7.98 12.80
C ALA A 17 -1.32 8.03 11.31
N ALA A 18 -0.12 8.51 11.01
CA ALA A 18 0.36 8.60 9.64
C ALA A 18 0.70 7.20 9.10
N PRO A 19 0.11 6.77 7.97
CA PRO A 19 0.52 5.55 7.28
C PRO A 19 1.96 5.69 6.71
N PRO A 20 2.69 4.56 6.50
CA PRO A 20 2.22 3.17 6.54
C PRO A 20 2.35 2.46 7.91
N TYR A 21 1.76 1.26 7.99
CA TYR A 21 1.85 0.30 9.11
C TYR A 21 1.17 0.73 10.41
N THR A 22 0.09 1.50 10.33
CA THR A 22 -0.71 1.89 11.50
C THR A 22 -1.56 0.75 12.06
N LEU A 23 -1.74 -0.35 11.31
CA LEU A 23 -2.66 -1.45 11.62
C LEU A 23 -4.12 -0.99 11.78
N GLN A 24 -4.46 0.18 11.23
CA GLN A 24 -5.80 0.74 11.28
C GLN A 24 -6.60 0.31 10.04
N PHE A 25 -7.89 0.04 10.24
CA PHE A 25 -8.86 -0.15 9.16
C PHE A 25 -9.53 1.18 8.82
N CYS A 26 -9.64 1.49 7.53
CA CYS A 26 -10.40 2.63 7.06
C CYS A 26 -11.90 2.31 7.13
N GLU A 27 -12.68 2.98 7.97
CA GLU A 27 -14.13 2.69 8.09
C GLU A 27 -14.92 2.91 6.79
N ILE A 28 -14.40 3.74 5.87
CA ILE A 28 -15.07 4.09 4.60
C ILE A 28 -14.88 3.02 3.53
N CYS A 29 -13.73 2.35 3.48
CA CYS A 29 -13.43 1.39 2.41
C CYS A 29 -12.91 0.05 2.92
N PHE A 30 -12.71 -0.10 4.22
CA PHE A 30 -12.15 -1.27 4.90
C PHE A 30 -10.70 -1.63 4.54
N TRP A 31 -9.93 -0.71 3.94
CA TRP A 31 -8.50 -0.91 3.72
C TRP A 31 -7.74 -0.93 5.06
N GLU A 32 -6.98 -2.00 5.29
CA GLU A 32 -6.04 -2.11 6.42
C GLU A 32 -4.68 -1.52 6.03
N ASP A 33 -4.23 -0.53 6.79
CA ASP A 33 -2.86 0.00 6.69
C ASP A 33 -1.88 -0.87 7.50
N GLY A 34 -1.78 -2.14 7.12
CA GLY A 34 -0.98 -3.15 7.79
C GLY A 34 -0.46 -4.23 6.83
N GLY A 35 0.62 -4.89 7.22
CA GLY A 35 1.25 -5.99 6.47
C GLY A 35 2.12 -5.56 5.28
N GLU A 36 2.72 -6.54 4.60
CA GLU A 36 3.44 -6.31 3.34
C GLU A 36 2.46 -6.01 2.20
N GLN A 37 2.05 -4.76 2.08
CA GLN A 37 1.16 -4.31 1.01
C GLN A 37 1.97 -3.94 -0.23
N SER A 38 1.60 -4.53 -1.37
CA SER A 38 2.21 -4.22 -2.67
C SER A 38 1.44 -3.09 -3.38
N LEU A 39 2.11 -2.42 -4.33
CA LEU A 39 1.43 -1.50 -5.26
C LEU A 39 0.28 -2.18 -6.02
N SER A 40 0.40 -3.48 -6.31
CA SER A 40 -0.64 -4.27 -6.96
C SER A 40 -1.87 -4.45 -6.06
N SER A 41 -1.66 -4.74 -4.77
CA SER A 41 -2.73 -4.86 -3.76
C SER A 41 -3.48 -3.53 -3.61
N LEU A 42 -2.74 -2.42 -3.53
CA LEU A 42 -3.34 -1.10 -3.44
C LEU A 42 -4.12 -0.71 -4.71
N ARG A 43 -3.59 -1.00 -5.91
CA ARG A 43 -4.34 -0.79 -7.17
C ARG A 43 -5.64 -1.58 -7.20
N TYR A 44 -5.60 -2.85 -6.81
CA TYR A 44 -6.79 -3.69 -6.71
C TYR A 44 -7.82 -3.06 -5.76
N ALA A 45 -7.39 -2.64 -4.57
CA ALA A 45 -8.28 -2.00 -3.61
C ALA A 45 -8.88 -0.68 -4.10
N GLN A 46 -8.08 0.18 -4.73
CA GLN A 46 -8.55 1.43 -5.31
C GLN A 46 -9.60 1.21 -6.40
N ARG A 47 -9.41 0.20 -7.27
CA ARG A 47 -10.39 -0.17 -8.31
C ARG A 47 -11.71 -0.66 -7.71
N ASN A 48 -11.62 -1.49 -6.68
CA ASN A 48 -12.80 -1.97 -5.97
C ASN A 48 -13.51 -0.83 -5.26
N PHE A 49 -12.79 0.09 -4.61
CA PHE A 49 -13.43 1.22 -3.95
C PHE A 49 -14.22 2.08 -4.95
N LEU A 50 -13.63 2.35 -6.12
CA LEU A 50 -14.29 3.13 -7.18
C LEU A 50 -15.57 2.47 -7.72
N THR A 51 -15.67 1.14 -7.68
CA THR A 51 -16.78 0.38 -8.29
C THR A 51 -17.80 -0.11 -7.26
N LEU A 52 -17.36 -0.41 -6.04
CA LEU A 52 -18.13 -1.10 -5.00
C LEU A 52 -18.28 -0.29 -3.71
N GLY A 53 -17.45 0.74 -3.50
CA GLY A 53 -17.35 1.46 -2.24
C GLY A 53 -16.51 0.76 -1.16
N ALA A 54 -15.88 -0.37 -1.48
CA ALA A 54 -15.05 -1.16 -0.56
C ALA A 54 -13.73 -1.57 -1.22
N CYS A 55 -12.68 -1.81 -0.43
CA CYS A 55 -11.36 -2.21 -0.91
C CYS A 55 -11.35 -3.65 -1.47
N ASP A 56 -12.27 -4.49 -1.04
CA ASP A 56 -12.50 -5.82 -1.56
C ASP A 56 -14.00 -6.13 -1.55
N PRO A 57 -14.54 -6.85 -2.55
CA PRO A 57 -15.93 -7.30 -2.56
C PRO A 57 -16.38 -7.98 -1.26
N VAL A 58 -15.49 -8.71 -0.58
CA VAL A 58 -15.81 -9.43 0.67
C VAL A 58 -16.21 -8.48 1.80
N PHE A 59 -15.63 -7.28 1.83
CA PHE A 59 -15.84 -6.29 2.91
C PHE A 59 -16.96 -5.30 2.62
N ARG A 60 -17.78 -5.53 1.58
CA ARG A 60 -18.85 -4.60 1.18
C ARG A 60 -19.86 -4.32 2.29
N HIS A 61 -19.99 -5.22 3.27
CA HIS A 61 -20.91 -5.08 4.39
C HIS A 61 -20.25 -4.46 5.64
N ASP A 62 -18.93 -4.26 5.61
CA ASP A 62 -18.13 -3.73 6.73
C ASP A 62 -17.73 -2.25 6.53
N VAL A 63 -18.20 -1.62 5.45
CA VAL A 63 -17.96 -0.20 5.16
C VAL A 63 -19.10 0.69 5.65
N ARG A 64 -18.79 1.96 5.95
CA ARG A 64 -19.76 3.04 6.05
C ARG A 64 -19.67 3.99 4.86
N LEU A 65 -20.79 4.62 4.50
CA LEU A 65 -20.75 5.73 3.56
C LEU A 65 -20.08 6.96 4.20
N PRO A 66 -19.30 7.75 3.44
CA PRO A 66 -18.84 9.05 3.90
C PRO A 66 -20.01 9.99 4.20
N ASP A 67 -19.89 10.81 5.23
CA ASP A 67 -20.83 11.87 5.59
C ASP A 67 -20.25 13.28 5.37
N VAL A 68 -21.00 14.30 5.79
CA VAL A 68 -20.64 15.72 5.58
C VAL A 68 -19.41 16.18 6.36
N SER A 69 -19.02 15.45 7.41
CA SER A 69 -17.84 15.73 8.23
C SER A 69 -16.57 15.07 7.69
N ASP A 70 -16.72 14.04 6.86
CA ASP A 70 -15.58 13.34 6.26
C ASP A 70 -14.87 14.21 5.24
N ARG A 71 -13.58 14.39 5.45
CA ARG A 71 -12.70 15.10 4.52
C ARG A 71 -12.03 14.11 3.57
N ARG A 72 -11.82 14.53 2.33
CA ARG A 72 -11.08 13.79 1.31
C ARG A 72 -9.98 14.65 0.72
N VAL A 73 -8.88 14.03 0.30
CA VAL A 73 -7.85 14.72 -0.47
C VAL A 73 -8.46 15.22 -1.78
N GLU A 74 -8.42 16.54 -2.02
CA GLU A 74 -9.13 17.20 -3.15
C GLU A 74 -8.75 16.64 -4.52
N GLN A 75 -7.48 16.30 -4.71
CA GLN A 75 -6.94 15.78 -5.97
C GLN A 75 -6.59 14.29 -5.86
N TRP A 76 -7.28 13.56 -4.99
CA TRP A 76 -7.06 12.12 -4.89
C TRP A 76 -7.36 11.44 -6.21
N GLN A 77 -6.45 10.57 -6.64
CA GLN A 77 -6.59 9.77 -7.85
C GLN A 77 -6.06 8.35 -7.58
N PRO A 78 -6.64 7.32 -8.23
CA PRO A 78 -6.10 5.98 -8.15
C PRO A 78 -4.72 5.92 -8.83
N LEU A 79 -3.89 4.99 -8.40
CA LEU A 79 -2.55 4.75 -8.94
C LEU A 79 -2.55 4.45 -10.44
N ASP A 80 -3.68 4.01 -11.01
CA ASP A 80 -3.86 3.78 -12.44
C ASP A 80 -3.89 5.08 -13.25
N THR A 81 -4.32 6.17 -12.64
CA THR A 81 -4.39 7.49 -13.31
C THR A 81 -3.08 8.25 -13.18
N LEU A 82 -2.26 7.92 -12.19
CA LEU A 82 -0.93 8.48 -12.08
C LEU A 82 -0.10 8.05 -13.30
N LYS A 83 0.27 9.03 -14.11
CA LYS A 83 1.37 8.89 -15.06
C LYS A 83 2.65 8.75 -14.26
N LEU A 84 2.90 7.55 -13.74
CA LEU A 84 4.21 7.25 -13.19
C LEU A 84 5.21 7.46 -14.33
N PRO A 85 6.29 8.24 -14.12
CA PRO A 85 7.39 8.17 -15.07
C PRO A 85 7.76 6.70 -15.18
N ALA A 86 7.86 6.19 -16.41
CA ALA A 86 8.29 4.82 -16.65
C ALA A 86 9.66 4.65 -16.00
N GLN A 87 9.69 4.13 -14.77
CA GLN A 87 10.93 3.72 -14.16
C GLN A 87 11.27 2.40 -14.82
N PRO A 88 12.39 2.29 -15.56
CA PRO A 88 12.86 0.98 -15.96
C PRO A 88 13.19 0.22 -14.68
N LEU A 89 12.42 -0.83 -14.40
CA LEU A 89 12.71 -1.85 -13.41
C LEU A 89 13.87 -2.71 -13.93
N CYS A 90 15.05 -2.10 -14.06
CA CYS A 90 16.33 -2.77 -14.25
C CYS A 90 17.44 -1.74 -14.03
N ASN A 91 17.67 -1.34 -12.78
CA ASN A 91 19.07 -1.09 -12.41
C ASN A 91 19.69 -2.48 -12.26
N PRO A 92 20.65 -2.88 -13.12
CA PRO A 92 21.46 -4.05 -12.78
C PRO A 92 22.09 -3.79 -11.41
N LEU A 93 22.11 -4.83 -10.56
CA LEU A 93 22.83 -4.80 -9.29
C LEU A 93 24.21 -4.17 -9.52
N PRO A 94 24.67 -3.22 -8.68
CA PRO A 94 26.02 -2.71 -8.75
C PRO A 94 26.99 -3.89 -8.82
N GLN A 95 27.88 -3.86 -9.81
CA GLN A 95 28.83 -4.93 -10.15
C GLN A 95 29.69 -5.38 -8.95
N HIS A 96 29.68 -4.60 -7.87
CA HIS A 96 30.43 -4.81 -6.65
C HIS A 96 29.71 -5.68 -5.59
N LEU A 97 28.43 -6.03 -5.78
CA LEU A 97 27.69 -6.90 -4.83
C LEU A 97 27.71 -8.39 -5.20
N THR A 98 28.18 -8.76 -6.40
CA THR A 98 28.33 -10.18 -6.80
C THR A 98 29.38 -10.91 -5.97
N ALA A 99 30.39 -10.19 -5.47
CA ALA A 99 31.47 -10.77 -4.66
C ALA A 99 31.04 -11.19 -3.23
N LEU A 100 29.90 -10.71 -2.73
CA LEU A 100 29.42 -11.09 -1.40
C LEU A 100 28.63 -12.40 -1.40
N PHE A 101 28.09 -12.84 -2.54
CA PHE A 101 27.40 -14.13 -2.65
C PHE A 101 28.38 -15.31 -2.72
N GLU A 102 29.58 -15.13 -3.25
CA GLU A 102 30.59 -16.20 -3.34
C GLU A 102 31.21 -16.57 -1.97
N VAL A 103 31.21 -15.64 -1.00
CA VAL A 103 31.78 -15.89 0.33
C VAL A 103 30.87 -16.77 1.20
N VAL A 104 29.55 -16.66 1.03
CA VAL A 104 28.57 -17.42 1.83
C VAL A 104 28.57 -18.91 1.46
N GLU A 105 28.87 -19.27 0.21
CA GLU A 105 28.93 -20.67 -0.24
C GLU A 105 30.19 -21.41 0.24
N SER A 106 31.28 -20.70 0.58
CA SER A 106 32.54 -21.34 0.99
C SER A 106 32.56 -21.90 2.41
N HIS A 107 31.59 -21.54 3.26
CA HIS A 107 31.56 -21.94 4.68
C HIS A 107 30.64 -23.13 5.00
N SER A 108 30.04 -23.79 3.99
CA SER A 108 29.15 -24.95 4.21
C SER A 108 29.71 -26.31 3.75
N THR A 109 31.04 -26.46 3.71
CA THR A 109 31.66 -27.79 3.58
C THR A 109 32.93 -27.88 4.42
N LYS A 110 32.79 -28.39 5.65
CA LYS A 110 33.74 -29.28 6.32
C LYS A 110 33.16 -29.72 7.68
N GLN A 111 32.49 -30.87 7.68
CA GLN A 111 32.51 -31.84 8.79
C GLN A 111 32.01 -33.19 8.27
N MET A 112 32.96 -33.98 7.75
CA MET A 112 33.05 -35.43 7.99
C MET A 112 34.52 -35.82 7.97
#